data_AF-A0A656AKQ9-F1
#
_entry.id   AF-A0A656AKQ9-F1
#
_cell.length_a   1.000
_cell.length_b   1.000
_cell.length_c   1.000
_cell.angle_alpha   90.00
_cell.angle_beta   90.00
_cell.angle_gamma   90.00
#
_symmetry.space_group_name_H-M   'P 1'
#
loop_
_entity.id
_entity.type
_entity.pdbx_description
1 polymer ?
#
loop_
_entity_poly.entity_id
_entity_poly.type
_entity_poly.pdbx_seq_one_letter_code
_entity_poly.pdbx_strand_id
1 'polypeptide(L)'
;MGRCSPQEIDELNIFQATMVAMQRAVAGLRIQPDLVLIDGNKIPKLPMEAQAVVKGDLRVAQISAASIIAKVIRDQEMEALDKQYPQFGFAKHKGYPTAAHFAAIEQHGVIEQHRKSFGPVKRALGIE
;
A
#
# COMPACT_ATOMS: atom_id res chain seq x y z
N MET A 1 -3.43 0.08 -12.58
CA MET A 1 -3.25 0.10 -11.11
C MET A 1 -2.92 -1.30 -10.64
N GLY A 2 -1.95 -1.45 -9.75
CA GLY A 2 -1.64 -2.72 -9.09
C GLY A 2 -1.84 -2.60 -7.58
N ARG A 3 -2.25 -3.69 -6.94
CA ARG A 3 -2.61 -3.73 -5.51
C ARG A 3 -2.20 -5.06 -4.91
N CYS A 4 -1.99 -5.06 -3.59
CA CYS A 4 -1.98 -6.27 -2.75
C CYS A 4 -2.96 -6.08 -1.58
N SER A 5 -3.67 -7.15 -1.23
CA SER A 5 -4.56 -7.18 -0.08
C SER A 5 -3.78 -7.20 1.24
N PRO A 6 -4.40 -6.85 2.38
CA PRO A 6 -3.80 -7.03 3.70
C PRO A 6 -3.34 -8.47 3.96
N GLN A 7 -4.13 -9.46 3.52
CA GLN A 7 -3.76 -10.87 3.59
C GLN A 7 -2.49 -11.18 2.79
N GLU A 8 -2.39 -10.70 1.54
CA GLU A 8 -1.17 -10.90 0.73
C GLU A 8 0.05 -10.22 1.38
N ILE A 9 -0.14 -9.08 2.04
CA ILE A 9 0.93 -8.42 2.80
C ILE A 9 1.37 -9.28 3.99
N ASP A 10 0.42 -9.90 4.69
CA ASP A 10 0.71 -10.77 5.82
C ASP A 10 1.45 -12.05 5.39
N GLU A 11 1.13 -12.60 4.21
CA GLU A 11 1.78 -13.78 3.64
C GLU A 11 3.16 -13.49 3.04
N LEU A 12 3.30 -12.37 2.33
CA LEU A 12 4.50 -12.06 1.54
C LEU A 12 5.51 -11.19 2.27
N ASN A 13 5.10 -10.51 3.36
CA ASN A 13 5.69 -9.29 3.91
C ASN A 13 5.49 -8.03 3.02
N ILE A 14 5.62 -6.86 3.65
CA ILE A 14 5.35 -5.56 3.00
C ILE A 14 6.29 -5.24 1.84
N PHE A 15 7.55 -5.70 1.90
CA PHE A 15 8.51 -5.46 0.83
C PHE A 15 8.13 -6.23 -0.43
N GLN A 16 7.87 -7.53 -0.31
CA GLN A 16 7.51 -8.36 -1.46
C GLN A 16 6.11 -8.01 -1.99
N ALA A 17 5.15 -7.72 -1.12
CA ALA A 17 3.83 -7.25 -1.54
C ALA A 17 3.92 -5.93 -2.35
N THR A 18 4.84 -5.04 -1.97
CA THR A 18 5.12 -3.82 -2.73
C THR A 18 5.69 -4.13 -4.12
N MET A 19 6.62 -5.11 -4.23
CA MET A 19 7.13 -5.57 -5.53
C MET A 19 6.02 -6.17 -6.40
N VAL A 20 5.15 -7.02 -5.84
CA VAL A 20 4.03 -7.64 -6.55
C VAL A 20 3.02 -6.58 -7.01
N ALA A 21 2.69 -5.60 -6.17
CA ALA A 21 1.80 -4.50 -6.56
C ALA A 21 2.37 -3.70 -7.74
N MET A 22 3.68 -3.42 -7.78
CA MET A 22 4.32 -2.78 -8.92
C MET A 22 4.28 -3.64 -10.19
N GLN A 23 4.56 -4.96 -10.08
CA GLN A 23 4.44 -5.88 -11.22
C GLN A 23 3.03 -5.88 -11.80
N ARG A 24 2.01 -5.96 -10.94
CA ARG A 24 0.59 -5.87 -11.35
C ARG A 24 0.26 -4.54 -12.00
N ALA A 25 0.83 -3.45 -11.50
CA ALA A 25 0.61 -2.12 -12.07
C ALA A 25 1.15 -2.02 -13.51
N VAL A 26 2.36 -2.52 -13.75
CA VAL A 26 3.01 -2.55 -15.07
C VAL A 26 2.30 -3.51 -16.01
N ALA A 27 2.00 -4.73 -15.55
CA ALA A 27 1.29 -5.74 -16.36
C ALA A 27 -0.11 -5.28 -16.80
N GLY A 28 -0.76 -4.42 -15.99
CA GLY A 28 -2.06 -3.84 -16.31
C GLY A 28 -2.01 -2.63 -17.25
N LEU A 29 -0.85 -2.21 -17.74
CA LEU A 29 -0.75 -1.11 -18.70
C LEU A 29 -1.21 -1.56 -20.09
N ARG A 30 -2.06 -0.75 -20.72
CA ARG A 30 -2.52 -0.99 -22.10
C ARG A 30 -1.37 -0.90 -23.10
N ILE A 31 -0.46 0.04 -22.88
CA ILE A 31 0.76 0.22 -23.68
C ILE A 31 1.91 -0.36 -22.86
N GLN A 32 2.63 -1.33 -23.43
CA GLN A 32 3.78 -1.92 -22.76
C GLN A 32 4.98 -0.97 -22.89
N PRO A 33 5.60 -0.55 -21.78
CA PRO A 33 6.74 0.34 -21.81
C PRO A 33 8.03 -0.42 -22.17
N ASP A 34 8.96 0.25 -22.85
CA ASP A 34 10.32 -0.26 -23.07
C ASP A 34 11.19 -0.16 -21.80
N LEU A 35 10.96 0.90 -20.99
CA LEU A 35 11.67 1.19 -19.75
C LEU A 35 10.71 1.60 -18.64
N VAL A 36 10.90 1.04 -17.44
CA VAL A 36 10.16 1.41 -16.23
C VAL A 36 11.09 2.07 -15.20
N LEU A 37 10.75 3.29 -14.77
CA LEU A 37 11.46 3.98 -13.69
C LEU A 37 10.70 3.76 -12.37
N ILE A 38 11.41 3.25 -11.35
CA ILE A 38 10.87 2.86 -10.06
C ILE A 38 11.40 3.77 -8.97
N ASP A 39 10.52 4.31 -8.12
CA ASP A 39 10.97 5.06 -6.95
C ASP A 39 11.62 4.15 -5.91
N GLY A 40 12.78 4.56 -5.39
CA GLY A 40 13.52 3.84 -4.36
C GLY A 40 14.80 3.19 -4.91
N ASN A 41 15.18 2.06 -4.31
CA ASN A 41 16.46 1.39 -4.55
C ASN A 41 16.30 -0.10 -4.92
N LYS A 42 15.08 -0.56 -5.19
CA LYS A 42 14.77 -1.95 -5.53
C LYS A 42 13.86 -1.98 -6.76
N ILE A 43 14.06 -3.00 -7.58
CA ILE A 43 13.39 -3.16 -8.86
C ILE A 43 12.59 -4.47 -8.79
N PRO A 44 11.28 -4.46 -9.07
CA PRO A 44 10.51 -5.68 -9.20
C PRO A 44 10.98 -6.49 -10.43
N LYS A 45 10.75 -7.80 -10.43
CA LYS A 45 10.99 -8.62 -11.62
C LYS A 45 10.01 -8.21 -12.72
N LEU A 46 10.53 -7.63 -13.80
CA LEU A 46 9.75 -7.15 -14.95
C LEU A 46 10.28 -7.77 -16.25
N PRO A 47 9.43 -7.95 -17.27
CA PRO A 47 9.84 -8.49 -18.57
C PRO A 47 10.57 -7.46 -19.45
N MET A 48 10.52 -6.18 -19.09
CA MET A 48 11.19 -5.08 -19.77
C MET A 48 12.29 -4.47 -18.89
N GLU A 49 13.08 -3.55 -19.46
CA GLU A 49 14.11 -2.84 -18.70
C GLU A 49 13.50 -2.00 -17.58
N ALA A 50 14.22 -1.90 -16.47
CA ALA A 50 13.81 -1.10 -15.35
C ALA A 50 15.00 -0.50 -14.59
N GLN A 51 14.80 0.68 -14.02
CA GLN A 51 15.81 1.39 -13.26
C GLN A 51 15.21 1.96 -11.97
N ALA A 52 15.93 1.82 -10.87
CA ALA A 52 15.56 2.41 -9.60
C ALA A 52 16.12 3.83 -9.47
N VAL A 53 15.29 4.77 -9.03
CA VAL A 53 15.66 6.16 -8.81
C VAL A 53 15.34 6.51 -7.36
N VAL A 54 16.38 6.73 -6.56
CA VAL A 54 16.22 7.16 -5.16
C VAL A 54 15.62 8.56 -5.12
N LYS A 55 14.49 8.70 -4.39
CA LYS A 55 13.67 9.93 -4.36
C LYS A 55 13.23 10.34 -5.76
N GLY A 56 12.77 9.35 -6.53
CA GLY A 56 12.39 9.50 -7.92
C GLY A 56 11.16 10.39 -8.09
N ASP A 57 10.26 10.38 -7.11
CA ASP A 57 9.08 11.24 -7.03
C ASP A 57 9.41 12.75 -7.05
N LEU A 58 10.57 13.13 -6.53
CA LEU A 58 11.08 14.51 -6.53
C LEU A 58 11.90 14.86 -7.78
N ARG A 59 12.28 13.88 -8.61
CA ARG A 59 13.31 14.03 -9.65
C ARG A 59 12.82 13.66 -11.05
N VAL A 60 11.77 12.86 -11.15
CA VAL A 60 11.26 12.28 -12.39
C VAL A 60 9.76 12.50 -12.45
N ALA A 61 9.31 13.24 -13.47
CA ALA A 61 7.91 13.63 -13.62
C ALA A 61 6.95 12.42 -13.70
N GLN A 62 7.36 11.33 -14.36
CA GLN A 62 6.57 10.10 -14.48
C GLN A 62 6.38 9.41 -13.13
N ILE A 63 7.42 9.36 -12.30
CA ILE A 63 7.35 8.80 -10.95
C ILE A 63 6.45 9.68 -10.06
N SER A 64 6.60 11.01 -10.17
CA SER A 64 5.75 11.97 -9.46
C SER A 64 4.26 11.80 -9.84
N ALA A 65 3.95 11.68 -11.13
CA ALA A 65 2.59 11.42 -11.59
C ALA A 65 2.04 10.09 -11.06
N ALA A 66 2.86 9.03 -11.08
CA ALA A 66 2.47 7.72 -10.54
C ALA A 66 2.20 7.77 -9.03
N SER A 67 3.00 8.52 -8.26
CA SER A 67 2.81 8.64 -6.80
C SER A 67 1.53 9.40 -6.45
N ILE A 68 1.19 10.45 -7.21
CA ILE A 68 -0.09 11.18 -7.08
C ILE A 68 -1.26 10.24 -7.35
N ILE A 69 -1.24 9.50 -8.48
CA ILE A 69 -2.31 8.56 -8.83
C ILE A 69 -2.49 7.51 -7.73
N ALA A 70 -1.39 6.90 -7.28
CA ALA A 70 -1.43 5.88 -6.22
C ALA A 70 -2.01 6.43 -4.91
N LYS A 71 -1.59 7.63 -4.50
CA LYS A 71 -2.05 8.28 -3.27
C LYS A 71 -3.53 8.62 -3.33
N VAL A 72 -3.98 9.28 -4.40
CA VAL A 72 -5.38 9.69 -4.55
C VAL A 72 -6.31 8.47 -4.53
N ILE A 73 -5.96 7.42 -5.28
CA ILE A 73 -6.76 6.19 -5.31
C ILE A 73 -6.78 5.51 -3.94
N ARG A 74 -5.63 5.44 -3.24
CA ARG A 74 -5.59 4.83 -1.91
C ARG A 74 -6.42 5.61 -0.90
N ASP A 75 -6.40 6.93 -0.94
CA ASP A 75 -7.18 7.76 -0.01
C ASP A 75 -8.69 7.60 -0.24
N GLN A 76 -9.12 7.49 -1.49
CA GLN A 76 -10.50 7.15 -1.86
C GLN A 76 -10.93 5.77 -1.34
N GLU A 77 -10.05 4.76 -1.45
CA GLU A 77 -10.30 3.43 -0.89
C GLU A 77 -10.49 3.48 0.63
N MET A 78 -9.71 4.31 1.34
CA MET A 78 -9.84 4.46 2.80
C MET A 78 -11.11 5.22 3.19
N GLU A 79 -11.58 6.17 2.38
CA GLU A 79 -12.88 6.81 2.57
C GLU A 79 -14.04 5.85 2.31
N ALA A 80 -13.93 5.00 1.29
CA ALA A 80 -14.91 3.94 1.04
C ALA A 80 -14.92 2.92 2.19
N LEU A 81 -13.74 2.59 2.74
CA LEU A 81 -13.63 1.69 3.87
C LEU A 81 -14.21 2.30 5.15
N ASP A 82 -14.00 3.59 5.38
CA ASP A 82 -14.59 4.33 6.50
C ASP A 82 -16.13 4.27 6.47
N LYS A 83 -16.75 4.36 5.29
CA LYS A 83 -18.20 4.20 5.17
C LYS A 83 -18.69 2.81 5.60
N GLN A 84 -17.85 1.77 5.43
CA GLN A 84 -18.17 0.40 5.84
C GLN A 84 -17.88 0.16 7.33
N TYR A 85 -16.82 0.81 7.85
CA TYR A 85 -16.36 0.67 9.23
C TYR A 85 -16.15 2.05 9.87
N PRO A 86 -17.22 2.83 10.07
CA PRO A 86 -17.12 4.24 10.49
C PRO A 86 -16.51 4.42 11.87
N GLN A 87 -16.57 3.39 12.71
CA GLN A 87 -15.99 3.39 14.05
C GLN A 87 -14.46 3.44 14.06
N PHE A 88 -13.78 3.12 12.95
CA PHE A 88 -12.33 3.16 12.89
C PHE A 88 -11.76 4.52 12.48
N GLY A 89 -12.48 5.34 11.73
CA GLY A 89 -11.99 6.66 11.30
C GLY A 89 -10.97 6.63 10.15
N PHE A 90 -11.01 5.59 9.30
CA PHE A 90 -10.13 5.42 8.13
C PHE A 90 -10.12 6.62 7.19
N ALA A 91 -11.21 7.39 7.08
CA ALA A 91 -11.24 8.58 6.23
C ALA A 91 -10.24 9.65 6.68
N LYS A 92 -9.89 9.69 7.98
CA LYS A 92 -8.97 10.68 8.57
C LYS A 92 -7.53 10.22 8.50
N HIS A 93 -7.23 9.06 9.08
CA HIS A 93 -5.85 8.58 9.23
C HIS A 93 -5.44 7.57 8.16
N LYS A 94 -6.31 7.20 7.21
CA LYS A 94 -5.98 6.34 6.05
C LYS A 94 -5.35 4.98 6.41
N GLY A 95 -5.63 4.48 7.62
CA GLY A 95 -5.04 3.26 8.18
C GLY A 95 -3.63 3.40 8.78
N TYR A 96 -3.06 4.62 8.85
CA TYR A 96 -1.78 4.86 9.54
C TYR A 96 -1.90 4.64 11.07
N PRO A 97 -0.78 4.32 11.76
CA PRO A 97 -0.77 4.01 13.20
C PRO A 97 -0.88 5.29 14.05
N THR A 98 -2.04 5.92 14.04
CA THR A 98 -2.36 7.07 14.90
C THR A 98 -2.95 6.62 16.23
N ALA A 99 -2.88 7.46 17.26
CA ALA A 99 -3.50 7.17 18.56
C ALA A 99 -5.00 6.86 18.42
N ALA A 100 -5.71 7.61 17.57
CA ALA A 100 -7.13 7.37 17.29
C ALA A 100 -7.38 5.98 16.67
N HIS A 101 -6.50 5.55 15.75
CA HIS A 101 -6.61 4.24 15.12
C HIS A 101 -6.37 3.10 16.12
N PHE A 102 -5.39 3.25 17.02
CA PHE A 102 -5.15 2.25 18.07
C PHE A 102 -6.31 2.17 19.07
N ALA A 103 -6.85 3.31 19.50
CA ALA A 103 -8.03 3.33 20.37
C ALA A 103 -9.23 2.64 19.72
N ALA A 104 -9.46 2.85 18.41
CA ALA A 104 -10.53 2.17 17.70
C ALA A 104 -10.30 0.64 17.59
N ILE A 105 -9.07 0.19 17.36
CA ILE A 105 -8.73 -1.23 17.36
C ILE A 105 -8.95 -1.86 18.75
N GLU A 106 -8.55 -1.17 19.82
CA GLU A 106 -8.77 -1.64 21.19
C GLU A 106 -10.26 -1.75 21.53
N GLN A 107 -11.06 -0.77 21.08
CA GLN A 107 -12.50 -0.72 21.36
C GLN A 107 -13.32 -1.67 20.49
N HIS A 108 -12.95 -1.86 19.22
CA HIS A 108 -13.78 -2.55 18.21
C HIS A 108 -13.16 -3.84 17.66
N GLY A 109 -11.93 -4.17 18.07
CA GLY A 109 -11.19 -5.32 17.60
C GLY A 109 -10.55 -5.14 16.22
N VAL A 110 -9.77 -6.13 15.82
CA VAL A 110 -9.08 -6.16 14.53
C VAL A 110 -9.99 -6.75 13.45
N ILE A 111 -10.17 -6.04 12.34
CA ILE A 111 -10.85 -6.54 11.12
C ILE A 111 -9.90 -7.03 10.03
N GLU A 112 -10.43 -7.70 9.00
CA GLU A 112 -9.68 -8.22 7.84
C GLU A 112 -8.88 -7.18 7.06
N GLN A 113 -9.20 -5.89 7.20
CA GLN A 113 -8.47 -4.82 6.53
C GLN A 113 -7.16 -4.44 7.24
N HIS A 114 -6.97 -4.90 8.47
CA HIS A 114 -5.72 -4.75 9.19
C HIS A 114 -4.70 -5.79 8.74
N ARG A 115 -3.44 -5.39 8.71
CA ARG A 115 -2.30 -6.27 8.43
C ARG A 115 -1.93 -6.98 9.72
N LYS A 116 -2.39 -8.21 9.91
CA LYS A 116 -2.29 -8.98 11.15
C LYS A 116 -0.83 -9.33 11.49
N SER A 117 0.06 -9.32 10.50
CA SER A 117 1.50 -9.52 10.68
C SER A 117 2.24 -8.32 11.29
N PHE A 118 1.63 -7.13 11.33
CA PHE A 118 2.27 -5.91 11.83
C PHE A 118 2.22 -5.87 13.37
N GLY A 119 3.34 -5.52 14.01
CA GLY A 119 3.50 -5.58 15.47
C GLY A 119 2.34 -5.00 16.29
N PRO A 120 1.88 -3.76 16.05
CA PRO A 120 0.74 -3.20 16.80
C PRO A 120 -0.55 -4.01 16.68
N VAL A 121 -0.80 -4.63 15.51
CA VAL A 121 -1.98 -5.46 15.27
C VAL A 121 -1.81 -6.84 15.92
N LYS A 122 -0.61 -7.44 15.85
CA LYS A 122 -0.30 -8.68 16.57
C LYS A 122 -0.55 -8.54 18.08
N ARG A 123 -0.14 -7.41 18.67
CA ARG A 123 -0.41 -7.10 20.07
C ARG A 123 -1.90 -7.02 20.39
N ALA A 124 -2.65 -6.30 19.55
CA ALA A 124 -4.10 -6.22 19.72
C ALA A 124 -4.81 -7.59 19.57
N LEU A 125 -4.20 -8.53 18.83
CA LEU A 125 -4.69 -9.90 18.68
C LEU A 125 -4.18 -10.87 19.76
N GLY A 126 -3.22 -10.48 20.59
CA GLY A 126 -2.60 -11.37 21.59
C GLY A 126 -1.78 -12.51 20.99
N ILE A 127 -1.23 -12.33 19.79
CA ILE A 127 -0.45 -13.36 19.05
C ILE A 127 1.03 -12.98 18.90
N GLU A 128 1.54 -12.17 19.83
CA GLU A 128 2.95 -11.75 19.86
C GLU A 128 3.89 -12.89 20.29
#